data_AF-A0AAD8LL97-F1
#
_entry.id   AF-A0AAD8LL97-F1
#
_cell.length_a   1.000
_cell.length_b   1.000
_cell.length_c   1.000
_cell.angle_alpha   90.00
_cell.angle_beta   90.00
_cell.angle_gamma   90.00
#
_symmetry.space_group_name_H-M   'P 1'
#
loop_
_entity.id
_entity.type
_entity.pdbx_description
1 polymer ?
#
loop_
_entity_poly.entity_id
_entity_poly.type
_entity_poly.pdbx_seq_one_letter_code
_entity_poly.pdbx_strand_id
1 'polypeptide(L)'
;MARAAGIPLEMCYVGKSRQRENVQRAINTINIEKLSYCWQDLTMVWFFWTRIESMLFSKIQLKHADDQDVVMLQIKKLLSYDKDGSWGLLCHGSHILTNGHGSTMLQTLTEFDLWKEHIPSRGFDFSFKNYHDKLHGATNNCSRFEFPIVEGSIPERMRCPECHRSMEKHISFICCHDQTSLPHS
;
A
#
# COMPACT_ATOMS: atom_id res chain seq x y z
N MET A 1 10.31 -19.05 3.42
CA MET A 1 11.14 -17.84 3.58
C MET A 1 11.70 -17.67 5.01
N ALA A 2 10.93 -17.19 6.00
CA ALA A 2 11.48 -16.75 7.30
C ALA A 2 12.39 -17.76 8.01
N ARG A 3 11.92 -19.01 8.15
CA ARG A 3 12.72 -20.11 8.72
C ARG A 3 14.01 -20.37 7.94
N ALA A 4 13.95 -20.33 6.61
CA ALA A 4 15.10 -20.56 5.75
C ALA A 4 16.11 -19.40 5.78
N ALA A 5 15.66 -18.18 6.03
CA ALA A 5 16.50 -17.00 6.23
C ALA A 5 17.01 -16.85 7.68
N GLY A 6 16.57 -17.70 8.62
CA GLY A 6 16.96 -17.60 10.02
C GLY A 6 16.48 -16.33 10.72
N ILE A 7 15.39 -15.71 10.23
CA ILE A 7 14.87 -14.45 10.76
C ILE A 7 13.52 -14.65 11.48
N PRO A 8 13.28 -13.94 12.59
CA PRO A 8 11.95 -13.82 13.16
C PRO A 8 11.11 -12.92 12.25
N LEU A 9 10.09 -13.49 11.63
CA LEU A 9 9.14 -12.74 10.81
C LEU A 9 7.73 -13.02 11.29
N GLU A 10 6.99 -11.94 11.55
CA GLU A 10 5.59 -12.00 11.93
C GLU A 10 4.72 -11.40 10.81
N MET A 11 3.53 -11.97 10.63
CA MET A 11 2.56 -11.50 9.65
C MET A 11 1.26 -11.16 10.37
N CYS A 12 0.76 -9.94 10.13
CA CYS A 12 -0.49 -9.44 10.65
C CYS A 12 -1.40 -9.02 9.50
N TYR A 13 -2.63 -9.53 9.47
CA TYR A 13 -3.67 -9.01 8.59
C TYR A 13 -4.36 -7.80 9.23
N VAL A 14 -4.23 -6.63 8.58
CA VAL A 14 -4.78 -5.34 9.04
C VAL A 14 -6.10 -5.00 8.34
N GLY A 15 -6.35 -5.52 7.13
CA GLY A 15 -7.58 -5.26 6.37
C GLY A 15 -7.52 -4.06 5.42
N LYS A 16 -8.65 -3.77 4.78
CA LYS A 16 -8.83 -2.72 3.74
C LYS A 16 -9.77 -1.62 4.21
N SER A 17 -9.64 -0.41 3.66
CA SER A 17 -10.43 0.75 4.12
C SER A 17 -11.94 0.65 3.82
N ARG A 18 -12.32 0.14 2.64
CA ARG A 18 -13.69 0.22 2.10
C ARG A 18 -14.46 -1.10 2.00
N GLN A 19 -13.83 -2.24 2.31
CA GLN A 19 -14.42 -3.58 2.05
C GLN A 19 -14.78 -4.33 3.34
N ARG A 20 -15.64 -3.74 4.18
CA ARG A 20 -15.94 -4.25 5.53
C ARG A 20 -16.35 -5.73 5.56
N GLU A 21 -17.24 -6.15 4.67
CA GLU A 21 -17.68 -7.55 4.59
C GLU A 21 -16.56 -8.50 4.15
N ASN A 22 -15.71 -8.07 3.21
CA ASN A 22 -14.56 -8.86 2.77
C ASN A 22 -13.52 -8.96 3.89
N VAL A 23 -13.28 -7.88 4.63
CA VAL A 23 -12.40 -7.86 5.80
C VAL A 23 -12.92 -8.83 6.85
N GLN A 24 -14.23 -8.82 7.15
CA GLN A 24 -14.82 -9.77 8.10
C GLN A 24 -14.66 -11.22 7.64
N ARG A 25 -14.90 -11.50 6.36
CA ARG A 25 -14.71 -12.85 5.78
C ARG A 25 -13.25 -13.30 5.87
N ALA A 26 -12.30 -12.41 5.58
CA ALA A 26 -10.88 -12.70 5.69
C ALA A 26 -10.48 -12.98 7.15
N ILE A 27 -10.92 -12.17 8.11
CA ILE A 27 -10.69 -12.38 9.56
C ILE A 27 -11.23 -13.75 9.99
N ASN A 28 -12.45 -14.10 9.59
CA ASN A 28 -13.05 -15.39 9.93
C ASN A 28 -12.22 -16.55 9.37
N THR A 29 -11.78 -16.45 8.12
CA THR A 29 -10.94 -17.47 7.47
C THR A 29 -9.61 -17.63 8.19
N ILE A 30 -8.92 -16.53 8.48
CA ILE A 30 -7.63 -16.53 9.19
C ILE A 30 -7.76 -17.18 10.57
N ASN A 31 -8.83 -16.89 11.30
CA ASN A 31 -9.09 -17.46 12.63
C ASN A 31 -9.41 -18.96 12.57
N ILE A 32 -10.26 -19.39 11.64
CA ILE A 32 -10.65 -20.80 11.48
C ILE A 32 -9.45 -21.64 11.04
N GLU A 33 -8.71 -21.18 10.04
CA GLU A 33 -7.59 -21.90 9.44
C GLU A 33 -6.26 -21.70 10.17
N LYS A 34 -6.23 -20.80 11.17
CA LYS A 34 -5.05 -20.46 11.98
C LYS A 34 -3.84 -20.04 11.14
N LEU A 35 -4.08 -19.23 10.11
CA LEU A 35 -3.06 -18.85 9.12
C LEU A 35 -2.03 -17.86 9.67
N SER A 36 -2.49 -16.88 10.45
CA SER A 36 -1.65 -15.80 10.98
C SER A 36 -2.37 -15.02 12.09
N TYR A 37 -1.68 -14.01 12.64
CA TYR A 37 -2.32 -12.99 13.46
C TYR A 37 -3.17 -12.05 12.57
N CYS A 38 -4.27 -11.52 13.11
CA CYS A 38 -5.11 -10.53 12.45
C CYS A 38 -5.76 -9.58 13.46
N TRP A 39 -6.10 -8.37 12.99
CA TRP A 39 -6.91 -7.44 13.77
C TRP A 39 -8.38 -7.85 13.70
N GLN A 40 -8.94 -8.23 14.84
CA GLN A 40 -10.31 -8.73 14.93
C GLN A 40 -11.35 -7.60 14.98
N ASP A 41 -10.99 -6.45 15.54
CA ASP A 41 -11.89 -5.30 15.66
C ASP A 41 -11.88 -4.45 14.39
N LEU A 42 -13.00 -4.47 13.66
CA LEU A 42 -13.21 -3.65 12.48
C LEU A 42 -13.11 -2.14 12.77
N THR A 43 -13.37 -1.73 14.02
CA THR A 43 -13.22 -0.35 14.46
C THR A 43 -11.75 0.05 14.48
N MET A 44 -10.84 -0.84 14.93
CA MET A 44 -9.40 -0.60 14.87
C MET A 44 -8.90 -0.48 13.42
N VAL A 45 -9.40 -1.34 12.52
CA VAL A 45 -9.11 -1.25 11.09
C VAL A 45 -9.55 0.11 10.53
N TRP A 46 -10.76 0.54 10.86
CA TRP A 46 -11.28 1.84 10.43
C TRP A 46 -10.46 3.01 10.98
N PHE A 47 -10.08 2.97 12.27
CA PHE A 47 -9.24 4.00 12.88
C PHE A 47 -7.87 4.09 12.20
N PHE A 48 -7.25 2.96 11.87
CA PHE A 48 -5.98 2.94 11.15
C PHE A 48 -6.08 3.70 9.82
N TRP A 49 -7.06 3.35 8.98
CA TRP A 49 -7.23 4.01 7.69
C TRP A 49 -7.59 5.50 7.83
N THR A 50 -8.49 5.83 8.75
CA THR A 50 -8.85 7.23 9.05
C THR A 50 -7.64 8.06 9.46
N ARG A 51 -6.72 7.47 10.24
CA ARG A 51 -5.49 8.14 10.67
C ARG A 51 -4.53 8.38 9.52
N ILE A 52 -4.32 7.40 8.65
CA ILE A 52 -3.45 7.54 7.46
C ILE A 52 -4.01 8.57 6.49
N GLU A 53 -5.32 8.56 6.23
CA GLU A 53 -5.99 9.58 5.42
C GLU A 53 -5.84 10.97 6.03
N SER A 54 -6.10 11.10 7.33
CA SER A 54 -5.98 12.38 8.04
C SER A 54 -4.57 12.97 7.99
N MET A 55 -3.53 12.13 8.07
CA MET A 55 -2.13 12.56 7.92
C MET A 55 -1.89 13.18 6.54
N LEU A 56 -2.39 12.54 5.47
CA LEU A 56 -2.29 13.07 4.11
C LEU A 56 -3.04 14.39 3.95
N PHE A 57 -4.30 14.44 4.40
CA PHE A 57 -5.12 15.66 4.29
C PHE A 57 -4.51 16.84 5.04
N SER A 58 -4.03 16.61 6.27
CA SER A 58 -3.39 17.65 7.07
C SER A 58 -2.15 18.22 6.37
N LYS A 59 -1.31 17.36 5.79
CA LYS A 59 -0.11 17.79 5.06
C LYS A 59 -0.44 18.54 3.77
N ILE A 60 -1.50 18.13 3.07
CA ILE A 60 -2.01 18.86 1.89
C ILE A 60 -2.45 20.26 2.28
N GLN A 61 -3.26 20.40 3.34
CA GLN A 61 -3.76 21.70 3.81
C GLN A 61 -2.64 22.64 4.24
N LEU A 62 -1.60 22.10 4.88
CA LEU A 62 -0.41 22.85 5.26
C LEU A 62 0.50 23.19 4.07
N LYS A 63 0.20 22.73 2.84
CA LYS A 63 1.06 22.81 1.66
C LYS A 63 2.43 22.14 1.85
N HIS A 64 2.50 21.19 2.78
CA HIS A 64 3.69 20.41 3.17
C HIS A 64 3.55 18.94 2.75
N ALA A 65 2.68 18.65 1.78
CA ALA A 65 2.59 17.33 1.14
C ALA A 65 3.72 17.15 0.10
N ASP A 66 4.92 17.63 0.41
CA ASP A 66 6.08 17.49 -0.46
C ASP A 66 6.51 16.01 -0.58
N ASP A 67 7.38 15.77 -1.55
CA ASP A 67 7.89 14.44 -1.86
C ASP A 67 9.27 14.19 -1.23
N GLN A 68 9.75 15.08 -0.36
CA GLN A 68 10.99 14.89 0.39
C GLN A 68 10.75 14.15 1.70
N ASP A 69 9.56 14.29 2.28
CA ASP A 69 9.13 13.52 3.45
C ASP A 69 8.89 12.04 3.07
N VAL A 70 9.84 11.18 3.46
CA VAL A 70 9.79 9.72 3.21
C VAL A 70 8.53 9.09 3.80
N VAL A 71 8.06 9.57 4.95
CA VAL A 71 6.83 9.06 5.58
C VAL A 71 5.63 9.44 4.73
N MET A 72 5.60 10.66 4.19
CA MET A 72 4.53 11.06 3.27
C MET A 72 4.51 10.25 1.98
N LEU A 73 5.67 9.89 1.42
CA LEU A 73 5.73 8.98 0.28
C LEU A 73 5.12 7.62 0.62
N GLN A 74 5.47 7.04 1.77
CA GLN A 74 4.90 5.75 2.20
C GLN A 74 3.38 5.84 2.42
N ILE A 75 2.88 6.93 3.03
CA ILE A 75 1.45 7.17 3.21
C ILE A 75 0.72 7.26 1.85
N LYS A 76 1.26 8.05 0.91
CA LYS A 76 0.70 8.19 -0.44
C LYS A 76 0.63 6.84 -1.17
N LYS A 77 1.71 6.05 -1.14
CA LYS A 77 1.73 4.70 -1.76
C LYS A 77 0.70 3.77 -1.15
N LEU A 78 0.66 3.69 0.19
CA LEU A 78 -0.26 2.80 0.91
C LEU A 78 -1.73 3.12 0.59
N LEU A 79 -2.09 4.41 0.57
CA LEU A 79 -3.44 4.86 0.21
C LEU A 79 -3.80 4.56 -1.26
N SER A 80 -2.84 4.59 -2.17
CA SER A 80 -3.07 4.18 -3.57
C SER A 80 -3.35 2.68 -3.65
N TYR A 81 -2.51 1.84 -3.05
CA TYR A 81 -2.64 0.39 -3.16
C TYR A 81 -3.90 -0.17 -2.50
N ASP A 82 -4.36 0.43 -1.40
CA ASP A 82 -5.63 0.05 -0.79
C ASP A 82 -6.82 0.25 -1.75
N LYS A 83 -6.76 1.29 -2.60
CA LYS A 83 -7.77 1.53 -3.65
C LYS A 83 -7.59 0.61 -4.85
N ASP A 84 -6.36 0.42 -5.31
CA ASP A 84 -6.05 -0.29 -6.56
C ASP A 84 -6.09 -1.82 -6.44
N GLY A 85 -6.11 -2.38 -5.23
CA GLY A 85 -6.24 -3.84 -5.08
C GLY A 85 -5.82 -4.35 -3.73
N SER A 86 -4.66 -4.98 -3.65
CA SER A 86 -4.07 -5.47 -2.41
C SER A 86 -2.80 -4.68 -2.09
N TRP A 87 -2.38 -4.72 -0.83
CA TRP A 87 -1.19 -4.02 -0.38
C TRP A 87 -0.41 -4.90 0.59
N GLY A 88 0.88 -4.61 0.72
CA GLY A 88 1.73 -5.16 1.75
C GLY A 88 2.68 -4.10 2.28
N LEU A 89 3.04 -4.23 3.55
CA LEU A 89 3.98 -3.35 4.24
C LEU A 89 4.97 -4.24 5.00
N LEU A 90 6.26 -4.02 4.77
CA LEU A 90 7.33 -4.66 5.52
C LEU A 90 7.99 -3.61 6.43
N CYS A 91 8.07 -3.95 7.72
CA CYS A 91 8.70 -3.13 8.74
C CYS A 91 9.77 -3.93 9.49
N HIS A 92 10.80 -3.23 9.96
CA HIS A 92 11.74 -3.73 10.95
C HIS A 92 11.67 -2.83 12.19
N GLY A 93 11.05 -3.34 13.26
CA GLY A 93 10.69 -2.52 14.42
C GLY A 93 9.74 -1.38 14.03
N SER A 94 10.10 -0.15 14.39
CA SER A 94 9.36 1.07 14.03
C SER A 94 9.69 1.62 12.64
N HIS A 95 10.63 1.00 11.91
CA HIS A 95 11.07 1.47 10.61
C HIS A 95 10.32 0.77 9.48
N ILE A 96 9.70 1.55 8.60
CA ILE A 96 9.11 1.06 7.36
C ILE A 96 10.24 0.79 6.36
N LEU A 97 10.41 -0.47 5.95
CA LEU A 97 11.41 -0.85 4.95
C LEU A 97 10.89 -0.59 3.53
N THR A 98 9.67 -1.06 3.25
CA THR A 98 8.97 -0.83 1.99
C THR A 98 7.49 -1.12 2.13
N ASN A 99 6.66 -0.44 1.33
CA ASN A 99 5.33 -0.91 0.99
C ASN A 99 5.21 -1.14 -0.52
N GLY A 100 4.20 -1.89 -0.92
CA GLY A 100 4.01 -2.28 -2.31
C GLY A 100 2.61 -2.78 -2.58
N HIS A 101 2.27 -2.86 -3.86
CA HIS A 101 1.07 -3.57 -4.28
C HIS A 101 1.17 -5.04 -3.85
N GLY A 102 0.05 -5.65 -3.46
CA GLY A 102 0.06 -6.98 -2.89
C GLY A 102 0.56 -8.05 -3.87
N SER A 103 0.47 -7.82 -5.19
CA SER A 103 1.07 -8.71 -6.18
C SER A 103 2.60 -8.70 -6.14
N THR A 104 3.25 -7.53 -6.11
CA THR A 104 4.72 -7.43 -6.06
C THR A 104 5.26 -7.90 -4.72
N MET A 105 4.53 -7.63 -3.63
CA MET A 105 4.86 -8.13 -2.29
C MET A 105 4.76 -9.66 -2.22
N LEU A 106 3.67 -10.25 -2.72
CA LEU A 106 3.50 -11.69 -2.77
C LEU A 106 4.54 -12.37 -3.67
N GLN A 107 4.83 -11.77 -4.82
CA GLN A 107 5.86 -12.26 -5.74
C GLN A 107 7.23 -12.24 -5.06
N THR A 108 7.60 -11.16 -4.38
CA THR A 108 8.86 -11.07 -3.61
C THR A 108 9.01 -12.20 -2.60
N LEU A 109 7.92 -12.55 -1.89
CA LEU A 109 7.89 -13.66 -0.93
C LEU A 109 8.01 -15.03 -1.60
N THR A 110 7.37 -15.20 -2.76
CA THR A 110 7.30 -16.49 -3.49
C THR A 110 8.62 -16.78 -4.21
N GLU A 111 9.27 -15.75 -4.75
CA GLU A 111 10.55 -15.81 -5.45
C GLU A 111 11.75 -15.74 -4.51
N PHE A 112 11.56 -16.07 -3.22
CA PHE A 112 12.63 -16.07 -2.21
C PHE A 112 13.89 -16.81 -2.65
N ASP A 113 13.73 -17.95 -3.33
CA ASP A 113 14.86 -18.75 -3.79
C ASP A 113 15.76 -18.02 -4.80
N LEU A 114 15.23 -17.02 -5.52
CA LEU A 114 15.96 -16.23 -6.50
C LEU A 114 16.84 -15.15 -5.89
N TRP A 115 16.59 -14.76 -4.63
CA TRP A 115 17.33 -13.67 -3.99
C TRP A 115 17.93 -14.00 -2.63
N LYS A 116 17.59 -15.16 -2.03
CA LYS A 116 18.10 -15.59 -0.72
C LYS A 116 19.62 -15.64 -0.62
N GLU A 117 20.32 -15.88 -1.73
CA GLU A 117 21.79 -15.93 -1.77
C GLU A 117 22.45 -14.58 -1.44
N HIS A 118 21.72 -13.46 -1.58
CA HIS A 118 22.22 -12.15 -1.24
C HIS A 118 22.20 -11.87 0.27
N ILE A 119 21.39 -12.61 1.04
CA ILE A 119 21.15 -12.35 2.47
C ILE A 119 22.44 -12.41 3.30
N PRO A 120 23.33 -13.43 3.16
CA PRO A 120 24.55 -13.49 3.95
C PRO A 120 25.50 -12.29 3.70
N SER A 121 25.44 -11.70 2.51
CA SER A 121 26.33 -10.60 2.11
C SER A 121 25.77 -9.20 2.37
N ARG A 122 24.45 -9.01 2.29
CA ARG A 122 23.79 -7.70 2.33
C ARG A 122 22.72 -7.56 3.41
N GLY A 123 22.38 -8.64 4.10
CA GLY A 123 21.28 -8.69 5.06
C GLY A 123 19.91 -8.90 4.41
N PHE A 124 18.93 -9.31 5.23
CA PHE A 124 17.56 -9.59 4.79
C PHE A 124 16.86 -8.33 4.26
N ASP A 125 16.84 -7.27 5.06
CA ASP A 125 16.11 -6.03 4.75
C ASP A 125 16.51 -5.45 3.39
N PHE A 126 17.82 -5.32 3.16
CA PHE A 126 18.33 -4.80 1.90
C PHE A 126 18.03 -5.75 0.74
N SER A 127 18.19 -7.07 0.93
CA SER A 127 17.95 -8.06 -0.12
C SER A 127 16.47 -8.10 -0.53
N PHE A 128 15.56 -8.09 0.45
CA PHE A 128 14.13 -8.03 0.22
C PHE A 128 13.75 -6.75 -0.52
N LYS A 129 14.18 -5.59 0.01
CA LYS A 129 13.85 -4.29 -0.59
C LYS A 129 14.40 -4.19 -2.01
N ASN A 130 15.65 -4.60 -2.26
CA ASN A 130 16.24 -4.55 -3.59
C ASN A 130 15.51 -5.43 -4.60
N TYR A 131 15.07 -6.62 -4.20
CA TYR A 131 14.31 -7.50 -5.07
C TYR A 131 12.91 -6.95 -5.35
N HIS A 132 12.21 -6.50 -4.30
CA HIS A 132 10.91 -5.87 -4.42
C HIS A 132 10.96 -4.62 -5.34
N ASP A 133 11.96 -3.76 -5.18
CA ASP A 133 12.13 -2.55 -6.00
C ASP A 133 12.34 -2.88 -7.48
N LYS A 134 13.02 -4.00 -7.80
CA LYS A 134 13.19 -4.48 -9.19
C LYS A 134 11.85 -4.92 -9.79
N LEU A 135 11.06 -5.71 -9.04
CA LEU A 135 9.72 -6.14 -9.48
C LEU A 135 8.81 -4.93 -9.66
N HIS A 136 8.83 -4.01 -8.70
CA HIS A 136 8.05 -2.79 -8.75
C HIS A 136 8.38 -1.94 -9.99
N GLY A 137 9.67 -1.73 -10.27
CA GLY A 137 10.13 -0.98 -11.44
C GLY A 137 9.69 -1.59 -12.78
N ALA A 138 9.54 -2.92 -12.86
CA ALA A 138 9.07 -3.60 -14.07
C ALA A 138 7.57 -3.42 -14.33
N THR A 139 6.79 -3.12 -13.29
CA THR A 139 5.31 -3.07 -13.38
C THR A 139 4.74 -1.71 -13.80
N ASN A 140 5.54 -0.64 -13.85
CA ASN A 140 5.09 0.72 -14.23
C ASN A 140 3.82 1.21 -13.48
N ASN A 141 3.70 0.87 -12.19
CA ASN A 141 2.52 1.21 -11.39
C ASN A 141 2.52 2.71 -11.06
N CYS A 142 1.67 3.50 -11.70
CA CYS A 142 1.41 4.88 -11.27
C CYS A 142 0.24 4.91 -10.28
N SER A 143 0.33 5.73 -9.25
CA SER A 143 -0.73 5.88 -8.26
C SER A 143 -1.95 6.62 -8.78
N ARG A 144 -3.12 6.27 -8.25
CA ARG A 144 -4.39 7.00 -8.43
C ARG A 144 -4.92 7.46 -7.08
N PHE A 145 -5.29 8.73 -6.97
CA PHE A 145 -5.92 9.29 -5.78
C PHE A 145 -7.34 9.75 -6.07
N GLU A 146 -8.21 9.56 -5.09
CA GLU A 146 -9.57 10.09 -5.07
C GLU A 146 -9.70 10.90 -3.79
N PHE A 147 -10.07 12.17 -3.93
CA PHE A 147 -10.28 13.07 -2.81
C PHE A 147 -11.78 13.38 -2.68
N PRO A 148 -12.34 13.43 -1.46
CA PRO A 148 -13.71 13.87 -1.27
C PRO A 148 -13.85 15.32 -1.75
N ILE A 149 -14.99 15.67 -2.34
CA ILE A 149 -15.27 17.04 -2.81
C ILE A 149 -15.65 17.90 -1.61
N VAL A 150 -14.65 18.30 -0.83
CA VAL A 150 -14.76 19.24 0.28
C VAL A 150 -13.80 20.39 0.00
N GLU A 151 -14.20 21.61 0.34
CA GLU A 151 -13.35 22.78 0.08
C GLU A 151 -11.98 22.62 0.77
N GLY A 152 -10.89 22.79 0.01
CA GLY A 152 -9.51 22.61 0.51
C GLY A 152 -9.00 21.16 0.62
N SER A 153 -9.79 20.14 0.26
CA SER A 153 -9.34 18.74 0.32
C SER A 153 -8.53 18.29 -0.91
N ILE A 154 -8.70 18.97 -2.04
CA ILE A 154 -8.05 18.61 -3.32
C ILE A 154 -6.83 19.51 -3.53
N PRO A 155 -5.60 18.97 -3.59
CA PRO A 155 -4.42 19.76 -3.86
C PRO A 155 -4.42 20.32 -5.30
N GLU A 156 -3.86 21.52 -5.47
CA GLU A 156 -3.68 22.13 -6.81
C GLU A 156 -2.65 21.38 -7.65
N ARG A 157 -1.60 20.84 -7.00
CA ARG A 157 -0.53 20.06 -7.63
C ARG A 157 -0.16 18.90 -6.73
N MET A 158 0.09 17.75 -7.33
CA MET A 158 0.61 16.55 -6.66
C MET A 158 1.56 15.84 -7.63
N ARG A 159 2.61 15.21 -7.11
CA ARG A 159 3.41 14.27 -7.89
C ARG A 159 3.08 12.84 -7.48
N CYS A 160 3.16 11.94 -8.44
CA CYS A 160 2.99 10.52 -8.20
C CYS A 160 4.11 10.02 -7.28
N PRO A 161 3.83 9.29 -6.18
CA PRO A 161 4.86 8.75 -5.30
C PRO A 161 5.68 7.62 -5.95
N GLU A 162 5.26 7.13 -7.12
CA GLU A 162 5.93 6.06 -7.86
C GLU A 162 6.83 6.60 -8.97
N CYS A 163 6.26 7.37 -9.90
CA CYS A 163 7.01 7.87 -11.07
C CYS A 163 7.50 9.31 -10.92
N HIS A 164 7.15 9.99 -9.83
CA HIS A 164 7.50 11.38 -9.54
C HIS A 164 7.03 12.42 -10.58
N ARG A 165 6.21 12.02 -11.56
CA ARG A 165 5.59 12.94 -12.51
C ARG A 165 4.44 13.69 -11.85
N SER A 166 4.20 14.92 -12.31
CA SER A 166 3.00 15.69 -11.92
C SER A 166 1.75 14.91 -12.31
N MET A 167 0.81 14.81 -11.39
CA MET A 167 -0.47 14.13 -11.60
C MET A 167 -1.49 15.10 -12.17
N GLU A 168 -2.34 14.61 -13.08
CA GLU A 168 -3.47 15.36 -13.61
C GLU A 168 -4.68 15.24 -12.67
N LYS A 169 -5.42 16.35 -12.54
CA LYS A 169 -6.65 16.42 -11.75
C LYS A 169 -7.84 16.22 -12.68
N HIS A 170 -8.57 15.12 -12.47
CA HIS A 170 -9.85 14.87 -13.15
C HIS A 170 -11.01 15.03 -12.16
N ILE A 171 -12.09 15.66 -12.62
CA ILE A 171 -13.39 15.68 -11.94
C ILE A 171 -14.37 14.97 -12.87
N SER A 172 -14.99 13.89 -12.38
CA SER A 172 -15.91 13.08 -13.17
C SER A 172 -17.31 13.08 -12.55
N PHE A 173 -18.33 13.24 -13.38
CA PHE A 173 -19.73 13.00 -13.04
C PHE A 173 -20.16 11.71 -13.75
N ILE A 174 -20.61 10.71 -13.00
CA ILE A 174 -21.01 9.40 -13.55
C ILE A 174 -22.52 9.24 -13.33
N CYS A 175 -23.25 8.90 -14.40
CA CYS A 175 -24.68 8.61 -14.37
C CYS A 175 -24.90 7.10 -14.16
N CYS A 176 -26.04 6.69 -13.62
CA CYS A 176 -26.36 5.29 -13.26
C CYS A 176 -26.49 4.31 -14.46
N HIS A 177 -26.20 4.75 -15.68
CA HIS A 177 -26.37 3.95 -16.90
C HIS A 177 -25.05 3.45 -17.52
N ASP A 178 -23.87 3.86 -17.02
CA ASP A 178 -22.58 3.40 -17.53
C ASP A 178 -22.19 2.03 -16.93
N GLN A 179 -22.88 0.98 -17.36
CA GLN A 179 -22.27 -0.32 -17.49
C GLN A 179 -21.73 -0.41 -18.92
N THR A 180 -20.41 -0.50 -19.07
CA THR A 180 -19.65 -0.58 -20.34
C THR A 180 -19.36 0.76 -21.04
N SER A 181 -18.25 1.41 -20.68
CA SER A 181 -17.11 1.66 -21.58
C SER A 181 -16.18 2.74 -21.01
N LEU A 182 -14.89 2.41 -20.90
CA LEU A 182 -13.81 3.25 -21.41
C LEU A 182 -12.57 2.36 -21.56
N PRO A 183 -12.35 1.75 -22.74
CA PRO A 183 -11.02 1.41 -23.21
C PRO A 183 -10.32 2.69 -23.72
N HIS A 184 -9.03 2.79 -23.39
CA HIS A 184 -7.97 3.59 -24.01
C HIS A 184 -8.28 5.00 -24.57
N SER A 185 -7.59 5.99 -24.00
CA SER A 185 -6.62 6.84 -24.73
C SER A 185 -5.62 7.40 -23.74
#